data_AF-A0A7S2TJF4-F1
#
_entry.id   AF-A0A7S2TJF4-F1
#
_cell.length_a   1.000
_cell.length_b   1.000
_cell.length_c   1.000
_cell.angle_alpha   90.00
_cell.angle_beta   90.00
_cell.angle_gamma   90.00
#
_symmetry.space_group_name_H-M   'P 1'
#
loop_
_entity.id
_entity.type
_entity.pdbx_description
1 polymer ?
#
loop_
_entity_poly.entity_id
_entity_poly.type
_entity_poly.pdbx_seq_one_letter_code
_entity_poly.pdbx_strand_id
1 'polypeptide(L)'
;GTQDGSSSSSAWLDQKLELFGKDFVQMNRSLIEDYGLFVGMHPDEATEPIVDHALQLNKPFAIVPCCVFSYFNQQRRNKNGNRVTSYEDYVSYLLEKDPEIKREFLPFHGKNQVLYKLPTTVTAPNAGTTGAPAAATPAVAMETEAEKRRKKRARGERQPRFVMPKQGLLDSILAVDGHGADSKNNG
;
A
#
# COMPACT_ATOMS: atom_id res chain seq x y z
N GLY A 1 -13.36 -33.35 42.80
CA GLY A 1 -12.75 -33.96 41.61
C GLY A 1 -12.66 -32.87 40.57
N THR A 2 -11.43 -32.56 40.18
CA THR A 2 -11.01 -31.43 39.35
C THR A 2 -11.29 -31.67 37.86
N GLN A 3 -11.35 -30.56 37.11
CA GLN A 3 -11.27 -30.38 35.64
C GLN A 3 -12.60 -30.57 34.92
N ASP A 4 -13.01 -29.69 34.00
CA ASP A 4 -12.27 -29.11 32.86
C ASP A 4 -12.95 -27.79 32.36
N GLY A 5 -12.28 -26.68 32.03
CA GLY A 5 -10.91 -26.53 31.56
C GLY A 5 -10.80 -26.49 30.03
N SER A 6 -11.79 -25.95 29.30
CA SER A 6 -11.69 -25.70 27.86
C SER A 6 -12.27 -24.33 27.48
N SER A 7 -11.63 -23.27 27.96
CA SER A 7 -11.65 -21.98 27.28
C SER A 7 -10.50 -22.01 26.30
N SER A 8 -10.75 -22.37 25.04
CA SER A 8 -9.67 -22.48 24.06
C SER A 8 -10.07 -21.98 22.68
N SER A 9 -9.68 -20.73 22.44
CA SER A 9 -9.01 -20.28 21.21
C SER A 9 -9.79 -20.08 19.91
N SER A 10 -11.08 -20.43 19.82
CA SER A 10 -11.84 -20.32 18.55
C SER A 10 -12.95 -19.26 18.51
N ALA A 11 -13.24 -18.57 19.62
CA ALA A 11 -14.32 -17.59 19.67
C ALA A 11 -14.02 -16.25 18.93
N TRP A 12 -12.80 -16.06 18.43
CA TRP A 12 -12.31 -14.76 17.94
C TRP A 12 -12.24 -14.61 16.42
N LEU A 13 -12.52 -15.66 15.65
CA LEU A 13 -12.56 -15.60 14.19
C LEU A 13 -13.99 -15.80 13.70
N ASP A 14 -14.86 -14.82 13.98
CA ASP A 14 -16.10 -14.67 13.22
C ASP A 14 -15.77 -14.00 11.88
N GLN A 15 -15.50 -14.82 10.86
CA GLN A 15 -15.23 -14.32 9.52
C GLN A 15 -16.53 -13.82 8.88
N LYS A 16 -16.67 -12.50 8.77
CA LYS A 16 -17.78 -11.87 8.07
C LYS A 16 -17.47 -11.67 6.58
N LEU A 17 -18.33 -12.22 5.72
CA LEU A 17 -18.31 -12.00 4.27
C LEU A 17 -19.28 -10.87 3.90
N GLU A 18 -18.96 -9.66 4.34
CA GLU A 18 -19.80 -8.49 4.12
C GLU A 18 -19.08 -7.45 3.27
N LEU A 19 -19.85 -6.71 2.46
CA LEU A 19 -19.32 -5.60 1.67
C LEU A 19 -19.14 -4.37 2.58
N PHE A 20 -18.04 -3.65 2.42
CA PHE A 20 -17.82 -2.35 3.07
C PHE A 20 -18.66 -1.26 2.38
N GLY A 21 -19.99 -1.38 2.44
CA GLY A 21 -20.95 -0.42 1.90
C GLY A 21 -21.29 0.69 2.90
N LYS A 22 -22.19 1.61 2.51
CA LYS A 22 -22.65 2.72 3.37
C LYS A 22 -23.26 2.26 4.69
N ASP A 23 -23.98 1.14 4.63
CA ASP A 23 -24.72 0.61 5.78
C ASP A 23 -23.87 -0.34 6.65
N PHE A 24 -22.61 -0.59 6.26
CA PHE A 24 -21.69 -1.49 6.97
C PHE A 24 -21.59 -1.14 8.46
N VAL A 25 -21.45 0.16 8.77
CA VAL A 25 -21.33 0.64 10.15
C VAL A 25 -22.59 0.36 10.96
N GLN A 26 -23.76 0.59 10.37
CA GLN A 26 -25.04 0.40 11.05
C GLN A 26 -25.31 -1.08 11.31
N MET A 27 -25.02 -1.94 10.33
CA MET A 27 -25.24 -3.39 10.43
C MET A 27 -24.27 -4.07 11.40
N ASN A 28 -23.07 -3.52 11.57
CA ASN A 28 -22.00 -4.12 12.38
C ASN A 28 -21.64 -3.29 13.61
N ARG A 29 -22.61 -2.57 14.18
CA ARG A 29 -22.33 -1.61 15.27
C ARG A 29 -21.61 -2.25 16.47
N SER A 30 -22.12 -3.38 16.97
CA SER A 30 -21.53 -4.08 18.12
C SER A 30 -20.10 -4.53 17.83
N LEU A 31 -19.90 -5.10 16.63
CA LEU A 31 -18.59 -5.48 16.11
C LEU A 31 -17.68 -4.26 16.17
N ILE A 32 -18.04 -3.22 15.42
CA ILE A 32 -17.23 -2.02 15.25
C ILE A 32 -16.90 -1.34 16.57
N GLU A 33 -17.81 -1.26 17.54
CA GLU A 33 -17.54 -0.68 18.86
C GLU A 33 -16.33 -1.36 19.54
N ASP A 34 -16.22 -2.69 19.43
CA ASP A 34 -15.16 -3.48 20.06
C ASP A 34 -13.81 -3.48 19.30
N TYR A 35 -13.78 -3.27 17.97
CA TYR A 35 -12.50 -3.26 17.22
C TYR A 35 -11.67 -2.00 17.46
N GLY A 36 -10.36 -2.18 17.62
CA GLY A 36 -9.42 -1.07 17.81
C GLY A 36 -8.87 -0.45 16.51
N LEU A 37 -8.96 -1.14 15.36
CA LEU A 37 -8.22 -0.76 14.15
C LEU A 37 -8.88 -1.35 12.88
N PHE A 38 -8.92 -0.56 11.81
CA PHE A 38 -9.20 -1.06 10.45
C PHE A 38 -7.90 -1.40 9.71
N VAL A 39 -7.83 -2.60 9.11
CA VAL A 39 -6.67 -3.01 8.30
C VAL A 39 -7.14 -3.55 6.95
N GLY A 40 -6.49 -3.13 5.87
CA GLY A 40 -6.76 -3.62 4.52
C GLY A 40 -5.49 -3.78 3.71
N MET A 41 -5.09 -5.01 3.40
CA MET A 41 -3.92 -5.32 2.59
C MET A 41 -4.36 -5.64 1.17
N HIS A 42 -4.32 -4.65 0.27
CA HIS A 42 -4.92 -4.72 -1.07
C HIS A 42 -6.44 -4.96 -1.09
N PRO A 43 -7.24 -4.14 -0.39
CA PRO A 43 -8.66 -4.39 -0.25
C PRO A 43 -9.49 -3.97 -1.49
N ASP A 44 -8.91 -3.95 -2.69
CA ASP A 44 -9.57 -3.61 -3.97
C ASP A 44 -10.62 -2.50 -3.84
N GLU A 45 -11.89 -2.77 -4.18
CA GLU A 45 -13.02 -1.82 -4.15
C GLU A 45 -13.35 -1.32 -2.73
N ALA A 46 -12.99 -2.08 -1.68
CA ALA A 46 -13.22 -1.71 -0.28
C ALA A 46 -12.19 -0.71 0.26
N THR A 47 -11.13 -0.38 -0.49
CA THR A 47 -10.08 0.56 -0.06
C THR A 47 -10.63 1.89 0.43
N GLU A 48 -11.44 2.57 -0.39
CA GLU A 48 -12.01 3.87 -0.01
C GLU A 48 -13.05 3.75 1.11
N PRO A 49 -14.02 2.81 1.05
CA PRO A 49 -14.96 2.64 2.15
C PRO A 49 -14.33 2.35 3.50
N ILE A 50 -13.24 1.58 3.56
CA ILE A 50 -12.50 1.36 4.81
C ILE A 50 -11.97 2.69 5.36
N VAL A 51 -11.37 3.52 4.50
CA VAL A 51 -10.87 4.85 4.90
C VAL A 51 -12.02 5.73 5.38
N ASP A 52 -13.12 5.80 4.63
CA ASP A 52 -14.28 6.64 4.96
C ASP A 52 -14.91 6.25 6.29
N HIS A 53 -15.10 4.94 6.53
CA HIS A 53 -15.65 4.45 7.80
C HIS A 53 -14.68 4.70 8.96
N ALA A 54 -13.38 4.48 8.78
CA ALA A 54 -12.39 4.76 9.81
C ALA A 54 -12.38 6.24 10.20
N LEU A 55 -12.44 7.15 9.22
CA LEU A 55 -12.53 8.58 9.46
C LEU A 55 -13.85 8.98 10.13
N GLN A 56 -14.98 8.45 9.65
CA GLN A 56 -16.31 8.71 10.23
C GLN A 56 -16.38 8.29 11.70
N LEU A 57 -15.74 7.18 12.05
CA LEU A 57 -15.72 6.63 13.41
C LEU A 57 -14.57 7.17 14.26
N ASN A 58 -13.71 8.02 13.70
CA ASN A 58 -12.46 8.48 14.30
C ASN A 58 -11.61 7.31 14.85
N LYS A 59 -11.54 6.22 14.09
CA LYS A 59 -10.74 5.03 14.41
C LYS A 59 -9.45 5.02 13.61
N PRO A 60 -8.35 4.50 14.18
CA PRO A 60 -7.13 4.34 13.41
C PRO A 60 -7.36 3.35 12.26
N PHE A 61 -6.54 3.47 11.22
CA PHE A 61 -6.51 2.52 10.12
C PHE A 61 -5.13 2.38 9.51
N ALA A 62 -4.90 1.27 8.80
CA ALA A 62 -3.77 1.07 7.91
C ALA A 62 -4.22 0.30 6.66
N ILE A 63 -4.04 0.88 5.47
CA ILE A 63 -4.46 0.27 4.20
C ILE A 63 -3.35 0.32 3.16
N VAL A 64 -3.29 -0.67 2.27
CA VAL A 64 -2.41 -0.67 1.10
C VAL A 64 -3.27 -0.61 -0.15
N PRO A 65 -3.44 0.57 -0.79
CA PRO A 65 -4.22 0.71 -2.00
C PRO A 65 -3.51 -0.01 -3.16
N CYS A 66 -4.28 -0.61 -4.06
CA CYS A 66 -3.77 -1.34 -5.23
C CYS A 66 -4.40 -0.82 -6.53
N CYS A 67 -5.72 -0.94 -6.63
CA CYS A 67 -6.50 -0.77 -7.84
C CYS A 67 -7.37 0.50 -7.75
N VAL A 68 -7.35 1.33 -8.80
CA VAL A 68 -8.10 2.61 -8.84
C VAL A 68 -9.57 2.38 -9.19
N PHE A 69 -9.87 1.35 -9.99
CA PHE A 69 -11.19 1.07 -10.56
C PHE A 69 -11.84 2.33 -11.17
N SER A 70 -11.06 3.10 -11.94
CA SER A 70 -11.47 4.41 -12.47
C SER A 70 -12.72 4.36 -13.36
N TYR A 71 -12.95 3.23 -14.04
CA TYR A 71 -14.17 2.97 -14.82
C TYR A 71 -15.43 2.91 -13.95
N PHE A 72 -15.34 2.33 -12.75
CA PHE A 72 -16.46 2.23 -11.81
C PHE A 72 -16.56 3.43 -10.86
N ASN A 73 -15.48 4.20 -10.73
CA ASN A 73 -15.36 5.33 -9.80
C ASN A 73 -15.18 6.68 -10.51
N GLN A 74 -15.90 6.89 -11.62
CA GLN A 74 -15.81 8.09 -12.46
C GLN A 74 -16.24 9.38 -11.77
N GLN A 75 -16.90 9.29 -10.61
CA GLN A 75 -17.29 10.40 -9.76
C GLN A 75 -16.15 10.96 -8.91
N ARG A 76 -15.07 10.20 -8.67
CA ARG A 76 -13.97 10.65 -7.80
C ARG A 76 -13.28 11.88 -8.38
N ARG A 77 -13.09 12.90 -7.54
CA ARG A 77 -12.36 14.13 -7.87
C ARG A 77 -11.36 14.41 -6.77
N ASN A 78 -10.13 14.75 -7.15
CA ASN A 78 -9.18 15.33 -6.20
C ASN A 78 -9.58 16.78 -5.85
N LYS A 79 -8.87 17.40 -4.91
CA LYS A 79 -9.12 18.79 -4.49
C LYS A 79 -9.05 19.82 -5.62
N ASN A 80 -8.32 19.51 -6.69
CA ASN A 80 -8.22 20.37 -7.87
C ASN A 80 -9.37 20.16 -8.88
N GLY A 81 -10.32 19.26 -8.59
CA GLY A 81 -11.44 18.94 -9.48
C GLY A 81 -11.07 18.01 -10.65
N ASN A 82 -9.88 17.43 -10.66
CA ASN A 82 -9.46 16.48 -11.69
C ASN A 82 -9.98 15.07 -11.39
N ARG A 83 -10.21 14.28 -12.43
CA ARG A 83 -10.60 12.86 -12.29
C ARG A 83 -9.47 12.06 -11.66
N VAL A 84 -9.83 11.11 -10.80
CA VAL A 84 -8.88 10.18 -10.18
C VAL A 84 -8.78 8.94 -11.06
N THR A 85 -7.77 8.88 -11.94
CA THR A 85 -7.64 7.79 -12.92
C THR A 85 -6.34 7.01 -12.81
N SER A 86 -5.29 7.57 -12.20
CA SER A 86 -4.03 6.89 -11.92
C SER A 86 -3.93 6.43 -10.46
N TYR A 87 -2.98 5.55 -10.18
CA TYR A 87 -2.68 5.10 -8.83
C TYR A 87 -2.22 6.27 -7.95
N GLU A 88 -1.37 7.13 -8.49
CA GLU A 88 -0.83 8.32 -7.83
C GLU A 88 -1.95 9.32 -7.50
N ASP A 89 -2.91 9.50 -8.42
CA ASP A 89 -4.11 10.31 -8.15
C ASP A 89 -4.92 9.68 -7.02
N TYR A 90 -5.06 8.36 -6.99
CA TYR A 90 -5.87 7.68 -5.98
C TYR A 90 -5.24 7.77 -4.59
N VAL A 91 -3.93 7.58 -4.49
CA VAL A 91 -3.20 7.81 -3.24
C VAL A 91 -3.34 9.26 -2.79
N SER A 92 -3.20 10.23 -3.70
CA SER A 92 -3.36 11.65 -3.38
C SER A 92 -4.78 11.97 -2.92
N TYR A 93 -5.78 11.45 -3.62
CA TYR A 93 -7.19 11.56 -3.28
C TYR A 93 -7.51 11.04 -1.87
N LEU A 94 -6.94 9.89 -1.48
CA LEU A 94 -7.14 9.33 -0.14
C LEU A 94 -6.44 10.17 0.94
N LEU A 95 -5.21 10.64 0.69
CA LEU A 95 -4.48 11.54 1.60
C LEU A 95 -5.21 12.88 1.77
N GLU A 96 -5.95 13.33 0.76
CA GLU A 96 -6.70 14.56 0.80
C GLU A 96 -7.92 14.53 1.73
N LYS A 97 -8.42 13.34 2.08
CA LYS A 97 -9.60 13.16 2.94
C LYS A 97 -9.39 13.63 4.37
N ASP A 98 -8.16 13.51 4.91
CA ASP A 98 -7.82 13.98 6.25
C ASP A 98 -6.32 14.30 6.35
N PRO A 99 -5.92 15.48 6.86
CA PRO A 99 -4.53 15.92 6.91
C PRO A 99 -3.63 15.10 7.85
N GLU A 100 -4.20 14.30 8.74
CA GLU A 100 -3.45 13.42 9.65
C GLU A 100 -3.12 12.05 9.00
N ILE A 101 -3.64 11.76 7.82
CA ILE A 101 -3.29 10.54 7.08
C ILE A 101 -1.83 10.62 6.64
N LYS A 102 -1.06 9.60 7.02
CA LYS A 102 0.34 9.42 6.68
C LYS A 102 0.50 8.31 5.65
N ARG A 103 1.68 8.25 5.04
CA ARG A 103 2.05 7.20 4.10
C ARG A 103 3.46 6.69 4.39
N GLU A 104 3.68 5.39 4.18
CA GLU A 104 4.99 4.75 4.29
C GLU A 104 5.11 3.61 3.27
N PHE A 105 6.32 3.13 3.00
CA PHE A 105 6.56 1.95 2.18
C PHE A 105 6.85 0.71 3.04
N LEU A 106 6.07 -0.34 2.83
CA LEU A 106 6.28 -1.64 3.46
C LEU A 106 7.36 -2.43 2.69
N PRO A 107 8.15 -3.28 3.37
CA PRO A 107 9.30 -3.96 2.77
C PRO A 107 8.89 -5.21 1.95
N PHE A 108 8.04 -5.03 0.94
CA PHE A 108 7.66 -6.08 -0.01
C PHE A 108 7.48 -5.53 -1.44
N HIS A 109 7.47 -6.43 -2.43
CA HIS A 109 7.38 -6.09 -3.84
C HIS A 109 5.95 -5.79 -4.31
N GLY A 110 5.81 -5.04 -5.41
CA GLY A 110 4.51 -4.67 -5.97
C GLY A 110 4.01 -3.35 -5.39
N LYS A 111 2.68 -3.21 -5.25
CA LYS A 111 2.09 -2.07 -4.54
C LYS A 111 2.37 -2.25 -3.06
N ASN A 112 3.19 -1.41 -2.45
CA ASN A 112 3.65 -1.59 -1.08
C ASN A 112 3.52 -0.34 -0.22
N GLN A 113 2.87 0.69 -0.75
CA GLN A 113 2.66 1.94 -0.01
C GLN A 113 1.47 1.78 0.92
N VAL A 114 1.68 1.89 2.22
CA VAL A 114 0.61 1.92 3.22
C VAL A 114 0.17 3.36 3.46
N LEU A 115 -1.14 3.61 3.53
CA LEU A 115 -1.72 4.83 4.08
C LEU A 115 -2.33 4.53 5.43
N TYR A 116 -2.09 5.38 6.43
CA TYR A 116 -2.52 5.11 7.80
C TYR A 116 -2.82 6.38 8.57
N LYS A 117 -3.74 6.28 9.54
CA LYS A 117 -3.99 7.30 10.55
C LYS A 117 -3.88 6.65 11.94
N LEU A 118 -3.11 7.28 12.82
CA LEU A 118 -2.95 6.83 14.20
C LEU A 118 -4.12 7.33 15.06
N PRO A 119 -4.37 6.74 16.24
CA PRO A 119 -5.36 7.27 17.16
C PRO A 119 -5.04 8.73 17.48
N THR A 120 -6.00 9.63 17.27
CA THR A 120 -5.87 11.00 17.76
C THR A 120 -5.90 10.91 19.28
N THR A 121 -4.75 11.11 19.92
CA THR A 121 -4.69 11.24 21.38
C THR A 121 -5.53 12.46 21.76
N VAL A 122 -6.76 12.23 22.18
CA VAL A 122 -7.49 13.22 22.96
C VAL A 122 -6.72 13.31 24.27
N THR A 123 -5.91 14.35 24.41
CA THR A 123 -5.36 14.73 25.71
C THR A 123 -6.56 15.00 26.61
N ALA A 124 -6.95 13.99 27.39
CA ALA A 124 -7.98 14.16 28.40
C ALA A 124 -7.54 15.31 29.30
N PRO A 125 -8.39 16.32 29.58
CA PRO A 125 -8.05 17.35 30.52
C PRO A 125 -7.94 16.73 31.92
N ASN A 126 -6.69 16.64 32.40
CA ASN A 126 -6.28 16.40 33.78
C ASN A 126 -6.57 14.99 34.35
N ALA A 127 -5.70 14.03 34.04
CA ALA A 127 -5.30 13.02 35.03
C ALA A 127 -4.03 13.53 35.74
N GLY A 128 -4.15 13.77 37.05
CA GLY A 128 -3.10 14.35 37.87
C GLY A 128 -1.79 13.56 37.86
N THR A 129 -0.70 14.32 37.97
CA THR A 129 0.63 14.00 38.48
C THR A 129 0.86 12.53 38.88
N THR A 130 1.72 11.82 38.17
CA THR A 130 3.08 11.43 38.62
C THR A 130 3.73 10.53 37.57
N GLY A 131 4.97 10.85 37.18
CA GLY A 131 5.88 9.90 36.52
C GLY A 131 6.14 10.15 35.04
N ALA A 132 7.04 11.09 34.75
CA ALA A 132 7.75 11.08 33.48
C ALA A 132 8.58 9.80 33.35
N PRO A 133 8.64 9.21 32.16
CA PRO A 133 9.93 8.76 31.67
C PRO A 133 10.32 9.50 30.39
N ALA A 134 11.57 9.95 30.46
CA ALA A 134 12.47 10.47 29.44
C ALA A 134 12.12 10.19 27.98
N ALA A 135 12.26 11.27 27.21
CA ALA A 135 12.40 11.28 25.76
C ALA A 135 13.34 10.16 25.26
N ALA A 136 12.79 9.25 24.46
CA ALA A 136 13.54 8.35 23.62
C ALA A 136 13.44 8.82 22.17
N THR A 137 14.43 9.59 21.74
CA THR A 137 14.71 9.83 20.32
C THR A 137 15.32 8.56 19.73
N PRO A 138 14.80 7.98 18.63
CA PRO A 138 15.64 7.17 17.77
C PRO A 138 16.21 8.08 16.68
N ALA A 139 17.45 8.52 16.89
CA ALA A 139 18.28 9.07 15.83
C ALA A 139 18.70 7.91 14.92
N VAL A 140 17.99 7.73 13.79
CA VAL A 140 18.48 6.88 12.70
C VAL A 140 19.26 7.77 11.75
N ALA A 141 20.58 7.75 11.89
CA ALA A 141 21.49 8.41 10.96
C ALA A 141 21.35 7.76 9.57
N MET A 142 20.77 8.48 8.61
CA MET A 142 20.85 8.12 7.20
C MET A 142 22.27 8.41 6.70
N GLU A 143 23.08 7.36 6.50
CA GLU A 143 24.32 7.48 5.73
C GLU A 143 23.97 7.93 4.30
N THR A 144 24.53 9.07 3.89
CA THR A 144 24.30 9.62 2.55
C THR A 144 24.91 8.70 1.47
N GLU A 145 24.34 8.74 0.26
CA GLU A 145 24.81 8.02 -0.93
C GLU A 145 26.33 8.20 -1.20
N ALA A 146 26.88 9.34 -0.80
CA ALA A 146 28.30 9.68 -0.91
C ALA A 146 29.19 8.90 0.07
N GLU A 147 28.71 8.64 1.30
CA GLU A 147 29.40 7.87 2.34
C GLU A 147 29.54 6.40 1.91
N LYS A 148 28.48 5.83 1.34
CA LYS A 148 28.47 4.46 0.77
C LYS A 148 29.47 4.32 -0.38
N ARG A 149 29.59 5.35 -1.25
CA ARG A 149 30.56 5.37 -2.36
C ARG A 149 32.01 5.42 -1.87
N ARG A 150 32.29 6.12 -0.77
CA ARG A 150 33.62 6.21 -0.16
C ARG A 150 34.07 4.87 0.46
N LYS A 151 33.19 4.19 1.20
CA LYS A 151 33.48 2.86 1.76
C LYS A 151 33.64 1.77 0.68
N LYS A 152 32.89 1.85 -0.43
CA LYS A 152 33.02 0.92 -1.56
C LYS A 152 34.37 1.01 -2.28
N ARG A 153 34.96 2.22 -2.37
CA ARG A 153 36.32 2.41 -2.94
C ARG A 153 37.42 1.89 -2.00
N ALA A 154 37.22 1.94 -0.69
CA ALA A 154 38.19 1.47 0.29
C ALA A 154 38.29 -0.08 0.36
N ARG A 155 37.22 -0.81 -0.01
CA ARG A 155 37.20 -2.29 -0.02
C ARG A 155 37.73 -2.95 -1.31
N GLY A 156 38.20 -2.18 -2.29
CA GLY A 156 38.78 -2.75 -3.52
C GLY A 156 37.79 -3.46 -4.45
N GLU A 157 36.48 -3.36 -4.21
CA GLU A 157 35.44 -3.95 -5.07
C GLU A 157 35.30 -3.13 -6.37
N ARG A 158 35.96 -3.60 -7.43
CA ARG A 158 35.79 -3.07 -8.79
C ARG A 158 34.34 -3.33 -9.24
N GLN A 159 33.64 -2.28 -9.68
CA GLN A 159 32.40 -2.47 -10.41
C GLN A 159 32.68 -3.26 -11.70
N PRO A 160 31.80 -4.19 -12.12
CA PRO A 160 31.89 -4.75 -13.46
C PRO A 160 31.77 -3.60 -14.46
N ARG A 161 32.76 -3.45 -15.34
CA ARG A 161 32.65 -2.55 -16.49
C ARG A 161 31.48 -3.01 -17.32
N PHE A 162 30.43 -2.20 -17.41
CA PHE A 162 29.42 -2.35 -18.44
C PHE A 162 30.11 -2.09 -19.79
N VAL A 163 30.38 -3.16 -20.53
CA VAL A 163 30.85 -3.09 -21.91
C VAL A 163 29.60 -2.87 -22.76
N MET A 164 29.50 -1.72 -23.41
CA MET A 164 28.44 -1.50 -24.39
C MET A 164 28.61 -2.50 -25.54
N PRO A 165 27.56 -3.24 -25.94
CA PRO A 165 27.60 -3.95 -27.21
C PRO A 165 27.72 -2.91 -28.33
N LYS A 166 28.75 -3.09 -29.18
CA LYS A 166 28.96 -2.29 -30.39
C LYS A 166 27.67 -2.30 -31.23
N GLN A 167 27.31 -1.15 -31.80
CA GLN A 167 26.32 -1.08 -32.88
C GLN A 167 26.63 -2.14 -33.93
N GLY A 168 25.69 -3.06 -34.16
CA GLY A 168 25.86 -4.13 -35.16
C GLY A 168 25.03 -5.40 -34.97
N LEU A 169 23.94 -5.37 -34.19
CA LEU A 169 23.02 -6.52 -34.11
C LEU A 169 21.56 -6.08 -34.02
N LEU A 170 21.12 -5.35 -35.06
CA LEU A 170 19.70 -5.07 -35.33
C LEU A 170 19.26 -5.49 -36.74
N ASP A 171 20.05 -6.33 -37.43
CA ASP A 171 19.73 -6.80 -38.80
C ASP A 171 19.54 -8.33 -38.90
N SER A 172 19.02 -8.99 -37.86
CA SER A 172 18.77 -10.45 -37.93
C SER A 172 17.38 -10.90 -37.46
N ILE A 173 16.42 -9.98 -37.30
CA ILE A 173 15.03 -10.34 -36.96
C ILE A 173 14.00 -9.78 -37.98
N LEU A 174 14.43 -9.07 -39.03
CA LEU A 174 13.52 -8.47 -40.02
C LEU A 174 13.88 -8.76 -41.50
N ALA A 175 14.45 -9.91 -41.82
CA ALA A 175 14.68 -10.31 -43.22
C ALA A 175 14.28 -11.77 -43.48
N VAL A 176 12.98 -12.00 -43.69
CA VAL A 176 12.49 -13.06 -44.59
C VAL A 176 11.26 -12.52 -45.31
N ASP A 177 11.49 -11.65 -46.29
CA ASP A 177 10.56 -11.46 -47.40
C ASP A 177 11.10 -12.22 -48.61
N GLY A 178 10.21 -12.93 -49.32
CA GLY A 178 10.33 -13.03 -50.77
C GLY A 178 10.53 -14.43 -51.37
N HIS A 179 9.40 -15.00 -51.80
CA HIS A 179 9.18 -15.49 -53.17
C HIS A 179 10.03 -16.66 -53.68
N GLY A 180 9.42 -17.86 -53.70
CA GLY A 180 9.73 -18.93 -54.63
C GLY A 180 8.49 -19.23 -55.48
N ALA A 181 8.36 -18.58 -56.63
CA ALA A 181 7.55 -19.06 -57.73
C ALA A 181 8.43 -20.01 -58.56
N ASP A 182 7.99 -21.25 -58.77
CA ASP A 182 8.42 -22.01 -59.93
C ASP A 182 7.35 -23.01 -60.37
N SER A 183 6.96 -22.84 -61.62
CA SER A 183 6.02 -23.62 -62.40
C SER A 183 6.56 -25.01 -62.74
N LYS A 184 5.71 -26.04 -62.57
CA LYS A 184 5.78 -27.27 -63.38
C LYS A 184 4.39 -27.62 -63.91
N ASN A 185 4.21 -27.27 -65.18
CA ASN A 185 3.63 -28.04 -66.27
C ASN A 185 2.76 -29.26 -65.91
N ASN A 186 1.46 -29.18 -66.23
CA ASN A 186 0.66 -30.31 -66.73
C ASN A 186 -0.57 -29.75 -67.45
N GLY A 187 -0.59 -29.84 -68.79
CA GLY A 187 -1.69 -29.42 -69.66
C GLY A 187 -1.23 -28.66 -70.88
#